data_AF-A0A5J6F5Z4-F1
#
_entry.id   AF-A0A5J6F5Z4-F1
#
_cell.length_a   1.000
_cell.length_b   1.000
_cell.length_c   1.000
_cell.angle_alpha   90.00
_cell.angle_beta   90.00
_cell.angle_gamma   90.00
#
_symmetry.space_group_name_H-M   'P 1'
#
loop_
_entity.id
_entity.type
_entity.pdbx_description
1 polymer ?
#
loop_
_entity_poly.entity_id
_entity_poly.type
_entity_poly.pdbx_seq_one_letter_code
_entity_poly.pdbx_strand_id
1 'polypeptide(L)'
;MRVAADEAAGITTQEAETLLRALRAGEEVLALYRREEGRAALTEGALILLDKRTSVRVPVPLVVLRPAHGPQRRVELSVRGRPAGFWGSATDPAGELLVRRGRPAAGSPAPGAPVPPAGPAGEKPGLREVLAGETVSLPEDGRKALLEELEPGEAVRALYHDGWSYAALTSRGLILLRGFLSPKAIRVPGPWKILRGPYGILDSVDLLVGGKLHKLHGSKLDPKGKLLVSGGEALPPDSPLRPGPKARRLTWMRRHPVLMSVGTVALLAGGLASGPGEGTATTGASADGSLRVPFFGNSSLAAATAEADGQGWMRVSTADATSGFRPVTGSAADWRICFQTPARGETVRPSSRMLTLYAVPEREECPANLFGPRRILMPDLVGERYADASDTLAGLDVEATRVDRFHAHTGKRLSDDPDGQAAWEVCRQQPDPGTEISTWRPVDLWLIGPGDPCTAPSPKPTPKPKPKPKPKPEPEPKPKADPEPRPRPSYGSGSGGSPSGGGTSSGGSGGGSTSGGSSTGGSTGGSGGTSGGGAGVGFGRYCSPVGATATTADGRPAKCYMGKDGQARWGYNSG
;
A
#
# COMPACT_ATOMS: atom_id res chain seq x y z
N MET A 1 -18.85 -6.36 -34.95
CA MET A 1 -18.50 -5.82 -33.61
C MET A 1 -19.66 -4.96 -33.11
N ARG A 2 -20.71 -5.57 -32.54
CA ARG A 2 -21.87 -4.81 -32.01
C ARG A 2 -21.79 -4.52 -30.50
N VAL A 3 -20.75 -5.00 -29.81
CA VAL A 3 -20.61 -4.86 -28.34
C VAL A 3 -19.41 -3.97 -27.94
N ALA A 4 -18.68 -3.38 -28.87
CA ALA A 4 -17.43 -2.66 -28.57
C ALA A 4 -17.49 -1.13 -28.75
N ALA A 5 -18.63 -0.53 -29.09
CA ALA A 5 -18.69 0.91 -29.35
C ALA A 5 -18.48 1.75 -28.07
N ASP A 6 -19.02 1.29 -26.93
CA ASP A 6 -18.98 2.07 -25.68
C ASP A 6 -17.70 1.85 -24.85
N GLU A 7 -16.96 0.75 -25.06
CA GLU A 7 -15.69 0.45 -24.36
C GLU A 7 -14.42 0.81 -25.14
N ALA A 8 -14.55 1.25 -26.41
CA ALA A 8 -13.42 1.54 -27.30
C ALA A 8 -12.53 2.70 -26.80
N ALA A 9 -12.99 3.51 -25.83
CA ALA A 9 -12.30 4.70 -25.33
C ALA A 9 -10.95 4.45 -24.61
N GLY A 10 -10.44 3.22 -24.58
CA GLY A 10 -9.14 2.93 -23.98
C GLY A 10 -8.21 1.97 -24.73
N ILE A 11 -8.67 1.31 -25.80
CA ILE A 11 -7.81 0.41 -26.58
C ILE A 11 -7.03 1.23 -27.61
N THR A 12 -5.72 1.01 -27.70
CA THR A 12 -4.92 1.65 -28.75
C THR A 12 -5.26 1.03 -30.11
N THR A 13 -5.06 1.77 -31.21
CA THR A 13 -5.27 1.25 -32.57
C THR A 13 -4.50 -0.05 -32.81
N GLN A 14 -3.27 -0.14 -32.29
CA GLN A 14 -2.43 -1.33 -32.41
C GLN A 14 -2.99 -2.54 -31.64
N GLU A 15 -3.50 -2.34 -30.43
CA GLU A 15 -4.17 -3.40 -29.66
C GLU A 15 -5.47 -3.83 -30.33
N ALA A 16 -6.22 -2.91 -30.93
CA ALA A 16 -7.46 -3.22 -31.67
C ALA A 16 -7.17 -4.08 -32.90
N GLU A 17 -6.15 -3.74 -33.69
CA GLU A 17 -5.70 -4.58 -34.82
C GLU A 17 -5.22 -5.95 -34.38
N THR A 18 -4.49 -6.01 -33.26
CA THR A 18 -3.98 -7.26 -32.70
C THR A 18 -5.14 -8.15 -32.20
N LEU A 19 -6.16 -7.54 -31.59
CA LEU A 19 -7.38 -8.23 -31.19
C LEU A 19 -8.16 -8.75 -32.41
N LEU A 20 -8.34 -7.92 -33.45
CA LEU A 20 -9.02 -8.32 -34.69
C LEU A 20 -8.35 -9.52 -35.36
N ARG A 21 -7.01 -9.56 -35.38
CA ARG A 21 -6.23 -10.70 -35.90
C ARG A 21 -6.35 -11.96 -35.02
N ALA A 22 -6.64 -11.80 -33.73
CA ALA A 22 -6.74 -12.91 -32.77
C ALA A 22 -8.15 -13.53 -32.68
N LEU A 23 -9.17 -12.79 -33.11
CA LEU A 23 -10.56 -13.25 -33.14
C LEU A 23 -10.78 -14.25 -34.29
N ARG A 24 -11.55 -15.31 -34.00
CA ARG A 24 -12.01 -16.24 -35.04
C ARG A 24 -13.24 -15.67 -35.75
N ALA A 25 -13.51 -16.18 -36.95
CA ALA A 25 -14.71 -15.81 -37.69
C ALA A 25 -15.98 -16.09 -36.85
N GLY A 26 -16.83 -15.08 -36.69
CA GLY A 26 -18.06 -15.16 -35.88
C GLY A 26 -17.86 -15.02 -34.37
N GLU A 27 -16.64 -14.80 -33.89
CA GLU A 27 -16.37 -14.66 -32.46
C GLU A 27 -16.66 -13.23 -31.97
N GLU A 28 -17.49 -13.11 -30.92
CA GLU A 28 -17.82 -11.83 -30.31
C GLU A 28 -17.02 -11.59 -29.02
N VAL A 29 -16.62 -10.32 -28.82
CA VAL A 29 -15.97 -9.86 -27.59
C VAL A 29 -17.06 -9.49 -26.59
N LEU A 30 -17.07 -10.16 -25.45
CA LEU A 30 -18.03 -9.97 -24.37
C LEU A 30 -17.63 -8.84 -23.42
N ALA A 31 -16.33 -8.72 -23.11
CA ALA A 31 -15.81 -7.72 -22.17
C ALA A 31 -14.30 -7.45 -22.37
N LEU A 32 -13.86 -6.22 -22.09
CA LEU A 32 -12.44 -5.81 -22.14
C LEU A 32 -11.88 -5.49 -20.74
N TYR A 33 -10.96 -6.32 -20.25
CA TYR A 33 -10.32 -6.16 -18.94
C TYR A 33 -8.96 -5.48 -19.06
N ARG A 34 -8.60 -4.67 -18.05
CA ARG A 34 -7.23 -4.16 -17.92
C ARG A 34 -6.34 -5.19 -17.23
N ARG A 35 -5.04 -5.11 -17.46
CA ARG A 35 -3.99 -5.85 -16.74
C ARG A 35 -2.83 -4.90 -16.38
N GLU A 36 -1.98 -5.29 -15.44
CA GLU A 36 -0.69 -4.63 -15.13
C GLU A 36 0.13 -4.40 -16.42
N GLU A 37 0.20 -5.41 -17.28
CA GLU A 37 0.91 -5.37 -18.56
C GLU A 37 -0.06 -5.61 -19.73
N GLY A 38 -0.88 -4.59 -20.06
CA GLY A 38 -1.74 -4.57 -21.24
C GLY A 38 -3.23 -4.79 -20.95
N ARG A 39 -3.92 -5.47 -21.87
CA ARG A 39 -5.38 -5.69 -21.83
C ARG A 39 -5.72 -7.15 -22.09
N ALA A 40 -6.96 -7.54 -21.81
CA ALA A 40 -7.49 -8.82 -22.21
C ALA A 40 -8.94 -8.70 -22.70
N ALA A 41 -9.27 -9.41 -23.76
CA ALA A 41 -10.62 -9.50 -24.30
C ALA A 41 -11.20 -10.88 -23.99
N LEU A 42 -12.32 -10.92 -23.27
CA LEU A 42 -13.07 -12.15 -23.07
C LEU A 42 -14.03 -12.36 -24.23
N THR A 43 -14.01 -13.55 -24.81
CA THR A 43 -14.96 -14.02 -25.82
C THR A 43 -15.73 -15.23 -25.27
N GLU A 44 -16.65 -15.79 -26.05
CA GLU A 44 -17.33 -17.03 -25.64
C GLU A 44 -16.39 -18.23 -25.46
N GLY A 45 -15.33 -18.31 -26.27
CA GLY A 45 -14.44 -19.47 -26.33
C GLY A 45 -13.06 -19.27 -25.70
N ALA A 46 -12.64 -18.03 -25.43
CA ALA A 46 -11.31 -17.76 -24.91
C ALA A 46 -11.20 -16.42 -24.17
N LEU A 47 -10.17 -16.31 -23.33
CA LEU A 47 -9.61 -15.03 -22.90
C LEU A 47 -8.39 -14.72 -23.77
N ILE A 48 -8.49 -13.68 -24.59
CA ILE A 48 -7.41 -13.21 -25.48
C ILE A 48 -6.62 -12.14 -24.75
N LEU A 49 -5.39 -12.45 -24.36
CA LEU A 49 -4.47 -11.47 -23.78
C LEU A 49 -3.84 -10.64 -24.89
N LEU A 50 -3.84 -9.32 -24.72
CA LEU A 50 -3.27 -8.35 -25.64
C LEU A 50 -2.04 -7.74 -25.00
N ASP A 51 -0.88 -8.01 -25.59
CA ASP A 51 0.37 -7.27 -25.37
C ASP A 51 0.70 -6.57 -26.70
N LYS A 52 1.33 -5.39 -26.66
CA LYS A 52 1.42 -4.38 -27.73
C LYS A 52 1.53 -4.91 -29.17
N ARG A 53 2.19 -6.05 -29.39
CA ARG A 53 2.35 -6.70 -30.72
C ARG A 53 1.91 -8.15 -30.79
N THR A 54 1.58 -8.79 -29.67
CA THR A 54 1.33 -10.23 -29.59
C THR A 54 0.04 -10.50 -28.83
N SER A 55 -0.75 -11.44 -29.34
CA SER A 55 -1.91 -11.95 -28.63
C SER A 55 -1.65 -13.36 -28.12
N VAL A 56 -2.13 -13.66 -26.91
CA VAL A 56 -2.11 -15.01 -26.35
C VAL A 56 -3.54 -15.43 -26.06
N ARG A 57 -3.99 -16.50 -26.73
CA ARG A 57 -5.32 -17.06 -26.55
C ARG A 57 -5.32 -18.11 -25.43
N VAL A 58 -6.15 -17.91 -24.41
CA VAL A 58 -6.33 -18.84 -23.29
C VAL A 58 -7.75 -19.44 -23.41
N PRO A 59 -7.89 -20.75 -23.70
CA PRO A 59 -9.20 -21.35 -23.87
C PRO A 59 -10.01 -21.37 -22.56
N VAL A 60 -11.33 -21.23 -22.69
CA VAL A 60 -12.29 -21.47 -21.60
C VAL A 60 -12.47 -23.00 -21.43
N PRO A 61 -12.64 -23.55 -20.20
CA PRO A 61 -12.81 -22.86 -18.93
C PRO A 61 -11.50 -22.26 -18.38
N LEU A 62 -11.58 -21.04 -17.88
CA LEU A 62 -10.47 -20.35 -17.22
C LEU A 62 -10.22 -20.98 -15.85
N VAL A 63 -9.00 -20.93 -15.31
CA VAL A 63 -8.74 -21.38 -13.93
C VAL A 63 -8.73 -20.17 -13.02
N VAL A 64 -9.75 -20.04 -12.17
CA VAL A 64 -9.90 -18.92 -11.24
C VAL A 64 -9.14 -19.24 -9.97
N LEU A 65 -8.10 -18.45 -9.68
CA LEU A 65 -7.30 -18.56 -8.46
C LEU A 65 -8.00 -17.83 -7.31
N ARG A 66 -8.44 -16.60 -7.57
CA ARG A 66 -9.26 -15.81 -6.64
C ARG A 66 -10.39 -15.10 -7.39
N PRO A 67 -11.64 -15.18 -6.89
CA PRO A 67 -12.72 -14.35 -7.42
C PRO A 67 -12.44 -12.87 -7.18
N ALA A 68 -13.30 -12.01 -7.73
CA ALA A 68 -13.17 -10.56 -7.63
C ALA A 68 -12.99 -10.12 -6.17
N HIS A 69 -11.89 -9.42 -5.88
CA HIS A 69 -11.56 -8.94 -4.55
C HIS A 69 -10.99 -7.52 -4.57
N GLY A 70 -11.10 -6.83 -3.43
CA GLY A 70 -10.62 -5.46 -3.25
C GLY A 70 -11.47 -4.39 -3.97
N PRO A 71 -11.11 -3.10 -3.80
CA PRO A 71 -11.90 -1.97 -4.30
C PRO A 71 -11.95 -1.88 -5.82
N GLN A 72 -10.92 -2.39 -6.50
CA GLN A 72 -10.87 -2.44 -7.96
C GLN A 72 -11.43 -3.75 -8.54
N ARG A 73 -12.03 -4.59 -7.68
CA ARG A 73 -12.67 -5.87 -8.03
C ARG A 73 -11.77 -6.75 -8.93
N ARG A 74 -10.51 -6.90 -8.51
CA ARG A 74 -9.48 -7.66 -9.23
C ARG A 74 -9.82 -9.15 -9.20
N VAL A 75 -9.88 -9.80 -10.36
CA VAL A 75 -9.99 -11.27 -10.49
C VAL A 75 -8.61 -11.83 -10.77
N GLU A 76 -8.19 -12.87 -10.06
CA GLU A 76 -6.92 -13.57 -10.35
C GLU A 76 -7.20 -14.89 -11.07
N LEU A 77 -6.61 -15.05 -12.26
CA LEU A 77 -6.70 -16.26 -13.07
C LEU A 77 -5.32 -16.90 -13.23
N SER A 78 -5.27 -18.23 -13.40
CA SER A 78 -4.07 -18.93 -13.84
C SER A 78 -4.01 -18.92 -15.37
N VAL A 79 -3.06 -18.20 -15.92
CA VAL A 79 -2.77 -18.16 -17.34
C VAL A 79 -1.49 -18.92 -17.60
N ARG A 80 -1.58 -20.05 -18.30
CA ARG A 80 -0.43 -20.96 -18.56
C ARG A 80 0.34 -21.33 -17.28
N GLY A 81 -0.38 -21.54 -16.18
CA GLY A 81 0.20 -21.92 -14.88
C GLY A 81 0.73 -20.76 -14.04
N ARG A 82 0.59 -19.49 -14.49
CA ARG A 82 1.02 -18.30 -13.74
C ARG A 82 -0.18 -17.45 -13.31
N PRO A 83 -0.19 -16.89 -12.09
CA PRO A 83 -1.23 -15.97 -11.66
C PRO A 83 -1.17 -14.67 -12.47
N ALA A 84 -2.33 -14.20 -12.93
CA ALA A 84 -2.49 -12.91 -13.59
C ALA A 84 -3.74 -12.21 -13.04
N GLY A 85 -3.59 -10.92 -12.71
CA GLY A 85 -4.68 -10.08 -12.23
C GLY A 85 -5.43 -9.38 -13.37
N PHE A 86 -6.74 -9.35 -13.30
CA PHE A 86 -7.62 -8.68 -14.25
C PHE A 86 -8.54 -7.73 -13.51
N TRP A 87 -8.64 -6.50 -14.00
CA TRP A 87 -9.50 -5.48 -13.42
C TRP A 87 -10.79 -5.38 -14.22
N GLY A 88 -11.92 -5.23 -13.52
CA GLY A 88 -13.26 -5.18 -14.11
C GLY A 88 -13.35 -4.24 -15.32
N SER A 89 -14.15 -4.62 -16.30
CA SER A 89 -14.45 -3.81 -17.48
C SER A 89 -15.63 -2.88 -17.17
N ALA A 90 -16.00 -2.00 -18.10
CA ALA A 90 -17.23 -1.22 -17.96
C ALA A 90 -18.49 -2.11 -18.09
N THR A 91 -18.41 -3.15 -18.93
CA THR A 91 -19.48 -4.14 -19.13
C THR A 91 -19.54 -5.23 -18.06
N ASP A 92 -18.42 -5.49 -17.38
CA ASP A 92 -18.28 -6.45 -16.29
C ASP A 92 -17.41 -5.85 -15.15
N PRO A 93 -17.93 -4.83 -14.45
CA PRO A 93 -17.19 -4.13 -13.40
C PRO A 93 -16.91 -5.04 -12.21
N ALA A 94 -17.70 -6.11 -12.04
CA ALA A 94 -17.55 -7.08 -10.97
C ALA A 94 -16.65 -8.27 -11.32
N GLY A 95 -16.23 -8.43 -12.58
CA GLY A 95 -15.47 -9.61 -13.01
C GLY A 95 -16.29 -10.91 -12.99
N GLU A 96 -17.62 -10.82 -12.95
CA GLU A 96 -18.52 -11.96 -12.84
C GLU A 96 -18.50 -12.82 -14.10
N LEU A 97 -18.29 -12.24 -15.28
CA LEU A 97 -18.18 -13.01 -16.53
C LEU A 97 -16.92 -13.87 -16.53
N LEU A 98 -15.78 -13.35 -16.03
CA LEU A 98 -14.55 -14.14 -15.88
C LEU A 98 -14.74 -15.30 -14.90
N VAL A 99 -15.39 -15.04 -13.77
CA VAL A 99 -15.65 -16.07 -12.76
C VAL A 99 -16.60 -17.13 -13.31
N ARG A 100 -17.68 -16.73 -14.00
CA ARG A 100 -18.68 -17.64 -14.59
C ARG A 100 -18.10 -18.51 -15.71
N ARG A 101 -17.15 -17.99 -16.48
CA ARG A 101 -16.41 -18.73 -17.51
C ARG A 101 -15.21 -19.51 -16.95
N GLY A 102 -15.00 -19.47 -15.64
CA GLY A 102 -13.91 -20.12 -14.95
C GLY A 102 -14.34 -21.36 -14.16
N ARG A 103 -13.39 -22.27 -13.93
CA ARG A 103 -13.44 -23.30 -12.89
C ARG A 103 -12.55 -22.85 -11.74
N PRO A 104 -12.98 -23.01 -10.47
CA PRO A 104 -12.11 -22.77 -9.33
C PRO A 104 -10.88 -23.69 -9.40
N ALA A 105 -9.72 -23.18 -8.99
CA ALA A 105 -8.52 -24.01 -8.85
C ALA A 105 -8.76 -25.15 -7.84
N ALA A 106 -8.17 -26.32 -8.08
CA ALA A 106 -8.26 -27.44 -7.15
C ALA A 106 -7.69 -27.01 -5.77
N GLY A 107 -8.53 -27.03 -4.74
CA GLY A 107 -8.19 -26.55 -3.40
C GLY A 107 -8.77 -25.17 -3.03
N SER A 108 -9.38 -24.45 -3.98
CA SER A 108 -10.19 -23.26 -3.67
C SER A 108 -11.58 -23.67 -3.16
N PRO A 109 -12.13 -22.99 -2.14
CA PRO A 109 -13.47 -23.30 -1.63
C PRO A 109 -14.51 -23.21 -2.76
N ALA A 110 -15.38 -24.22 -2.86
CA ALA A 110 -16.34 -24.33 -3.95
C ALA A 110 -17.30 -23.13 -3.99
N PRO A 111 -17.48 -22.46 -5.15
CA PRO A 111 -18.47 -21.40 -5.30
C PRO A 111 -19.86 -22.05 -5.37
N GLY A 112 -20.63 -21.96 -4.27
CA GLY A 112 -22.01 -22.45 -4.23
C GLY A 112 -22.39 -23.41 -3.09
N ALA A 113 -21.55 -23.59 -2.07
CA ALA A 113 -22.11 -24.06 -0.79
C ALA A 113 -23.12 -23.00 -0.31
N PRO A 114 -24.35 -23.40 0.10
CA PRO A 114 -25.34 -22.45 0.60
C PRO A 114 -24.71 -21.67 1.75
N VAL A 115 -24.50 -20.38 1.51
CA VAL A 115 -24.21 -19.44 2.58
C VAL A 115 -25.44 -19.52 3.49
N PRO A 116 -25.34 -19.98 4.75
CA PRO A 116 -26.45 -19.83 5.68
C PRO A 116 -26.85 -18.36 5.63
N PRO A 117 -28.16 -18.01 5.68
CA PRO A 117 -28.59 -16.62 5.56
C PRO A 117 -27.66 -15.79 6.43
N ALA A 118 -27.08 -14.73 5.85
CA ALA A 118 -26.26 -13.80 6.57
C ALA A 118 -27.16 -13.12 7.61
N GLY A 119 -27.41 -13.81 8.73
CA GLY A 119 -27.56 -13.18 10.01
C GLY A 119 -26.33 -12.30 10.18
N PRO A 120 -26.51 -11.08 10.71
CA PRO A 120 -25.48 -10.05 10.68
C PRO A 120 -24.20 -10.62 11.27
N ALA A 121 -23.19 -10.83 10.42
CA ALA A 121 -21.82 -11.03 10.88
C ALA A 121 -21.53 -9.84 11.78
N GLY A 122 -21.30 -10.12 13.06
CA GLY A 122 -21.34 -9.14 14.14
C GLY A 122 -20.46 -7.94 13.84
N GLU A 123 -21.07 -6.88 13.28
CA GLU A 123 -20.57 -5.53 13.47
C GLU A 123 -20.46 -5.35 14.97
N LYS A 124 -19.24 -5.10 15.44
CA LYS A 124 -19.01 -4.73 16.84
C LYS A 124 -20.01 -3.60 17.14
N PRO A 125 -20.93 -3.78 18.11
CA PRO A 125 -22.11 -2.92 18.25
C PRO A 125 -21.75 -1.42 18.35
N GLY A 126 -20.56 -1.11 18.88
CA GLY A 126 -20.09 0.27 18.99
C GLY A 126 -19.72 0.97 17.68
N LEU A 127 -19.27 0.30 16.62
CA LEU A 127 -18.86 1.01 15.39
C LEU A 127 -20.07 1.53 14.62
N ARG A 128 -21.15 0.75 14.58
CA ARG A 128 -22.35 1.06 13.83
C ARG A 128 -23.11 2.24 14.43
N GLU A 129 -23.18 2.27 15.76
CA GLU A 129 -23.81 3.36 16.52
C GLU A 129 -23.06 4.69 16.33
N VAL A 130 -21.72 4.65 16.34
CA VAL A 130 -20.87 5.82 16.10
C VAL A 130 -21.01 6.32 14.67
N LEU A 131 -20.95 5.43 13.68
CA LEU A 131 -21.11 5.81 12.27
C LEU A 131 -22.51 6.37 11.96
N ALA A 132 -23.55 5.93 12.68
CA ALA A 132 -24.89 6.48 12.54
C ALA A 132 -25.03 7.88 13.16
N GLY A 133 -24.24 8.19 14.19
CA GLY A 133 -24.23 9.50 14.85
C GLY A 133 -23.39 10.55 14.13
N GLU A 134 -22.37 10.13 13.38
CA GLU A 134 -21.37 11.00 12.76
C GLU A 134 -21.79 11.56 11.39
N THR A 135 -21.37 12.79 11.08
CA THR A 135 -21.51 13.39 9.73
C THR A 135 -20.39 12.98 8.78
N VAL A 136 -19.29 12.46 9.33
CA VAL A 136 -18.12 12.06 8.55
C VAL A 136 -18.33 10.64 8.05
N SER A 137 -18.64 10.49 6.77
CA SER A 137 -18.72 9.17 6.14
C SER A 137 -17.32 8.62 5.89
N LEU A 138 -17.04 7.48 6.53
CA LEU A 138 -15.81 6.74 6.27
C LEU A 138 -16.02 5.81 5.07
N PRO A 139 -15.16 5.84 4.04
CA PRO A 139 -15.22 4.90 2.92
C PRO A 139 -15.17 3.45 3.42
N GLU A 140 -15.81 2.50 2.71
CA GLU A 140 -15.87 1.08 3.12
C GLU A 140 -14.48 0.48 3.38
N ASP A 141 -13.49 0.78 2.53
CA ASP A 141 -12.11 0.31 2.75
C ASP A 141 -11.49 0.90 4.02
N GLY A 142 -11.79 2.17 4.32
CA GLY A 142 -11.38 2.82 5.56
C GLY A 142 -12.05 2.19 6.78
N ARG A 143 -13.33 1.82 6.67
CA ARG A 143 -14.08 1.10 7.72
C ARG A 143 -13.47 -0.27 7.97
N LYS A 144 -13.14 -1.00 6.91
CA LYS A 144 -12.48 -2.30 7.00
C LYS A 144 -11.12 -2.19 7.68
N ALA A 145 -10.27 -1.26 7.24
CA ALA A 145 -8.96 -1.04 7.84
C ALA A 145 -9.07 -0.65 9.32
N LEU A 146 -10.06 0.19 9.67
CA LEU A 146 -10.34 0.54 11.06
C LEU A 146 -10.77 -0.67 11.88
N LEU A 147 -11.67 -1.51 11.35
CA LEU A 147 -12.15 -2.73 12.02
C LEU A 147 -11.03 -3.74 12.28
N GLU A 148 -10.09 -3.87 11.36
CA GLU A 148 -8.91 -4.75 11.49
C GLU A 148 -7.96 -4.27 12.60
N GLU A 149 -7.84 -2.95 12.80
CA GLU A 149 -6.99 -2.38 13.85
C GLU A 149 -7.68 -2.32 15.23
N LEU A 150 -9.02 -2.30 15.26
CA LEU A 150 -9.78 -2.26 16.51
C LEU A 150 -9.64 -3.57 17.29
N GLU A 151 -9.27 -3.46 18.55
CA GLU A 151 -9.20 -4.61 19.46
C GLU A 151 -10.62 -5.10 19.83
N PRO A 152 -10.78 -6.35 20.28
CA PRO A 152 -12.07 -6.85 20.76
C PRO A 152 -12.60 -5.99 21.92
N GLY A 153 -13.84 -5.50 21.80
CA GLY A 153 -14.48 -4.62 22.80
C GLY A 153 -14.02 -3.17 22.79
N GLU A 154 -13.11 -2.78 21.89
CA GLU A 154 -12.73 -1.39 21.70
C GLU A 154 -13.84 -0.62 20.97
N ALA A 155 -14.33 0.46 21.59
CA ALA A 155 -15.38 1.29 21.04
C ALA A 155 -14.76 2.52 20.38
N VAL A 156 -15.22 2.87 19.17
CA VAL A 156 -14.94 4.18 18.58
C VAL A 156 -15.74 5.22 19.35
N ARG A 157 -15.14 6.36 19.66
CA ARG A 157 -15.77 7.47 20.40
C ARG A 157 -16.08 8.67 19.50
N ALA A 158 -15.22 8.94 18.53
CA ALA A 158 -15.35 10.07 17.62
C ALA A 158 -14.53 9.84 16.33
N LEU A 159 -15.02 10.35 15.20
CA LEU A 159 -14.33 10.34 13.90
C LEU A 159 -13.98 11.74 13.42
N TYR A 160 -12.71 11.94 13.06
CA TYR A 160 -12.16 13.20 12.56
C TYR A 160 -11.63 13.02 11.14
N HIS A 161 -11.48 14.12 10.42
CA HIS A 161 -10.78 14.16 9.13
C HIS A 161 -9.70 15.25 9.11
N ASP A 162 -8.65 15.08 8.33
CA ASP A 162 -7.60 16.10 8.12
C ASP A 162 -7.56 16.67 6.69
N GLY A 163 -8.66 16.43 5.94
CA GLY A 163 -8.86 16.87 4.56
C GLY A 163 -8.45 15.82 3.52
N TRP A 164 -7.52 14.91 3.86
CA TRP A 164 -7.06 13.84 2.96
C TRP A 164 -7.09 12.45 3.60
N SER A 165 -7.21 12.39 4.92
CA SER A 165 -7.20 11.17 5.70
C SER A 165 -8.16 11.28 6.89
N TYR A 166 -8.38 10.17 7.58
CA TYR A 166 -9.32 10.08 8.69
C TYR A 166 -8.59 9.70 9.97
N ALA A 167 -9.15 10.06 11.11
CA ALA A 167 -8.67 9.63 12.41
C ALA A 167 -9.86 9.17 13.26
N ALA A 168 -9.73 8.02 13.92
CA ALA A 168 -10.72 7.48 14.82
C ALA A 168 -10.17 7.55 16.25
N LEU A 169 -10.85 8.31 17.12
CA LEU A 169 -10.60 8.26 18.55
C LEU A 169 -11.40 7.10 19.11
N THR A 170 -10.74 6.21 19.83
CA THR A 170 -11.33 5.00 20.42
C THR A 170 -11.23 5.03 21.94
N SER A 171 -11.76 4.00 22.61
CA SER A 171 -11.59 3.82 24.04
C SER A 171 -10.15 3.47 24.46
N ARG A 172 -9.26 3.05 23.53
CA ARG A 172 -7.87 2.68 23.82
C ARG A 172 -6.83 3.62 23.19
N GLY A 173 -7.22 4.57 22.36
CA GLY A 173 -6.28 5.54 21.79
C GLY A 173 -6.79 6.23 20.54
N LEU A 174 -5.87 6.75 19.75
CA LEU A 174 -6.14 7.38 18.46
C LEU A 174 -5.64 6.47 17.35
N ILE A 175 -6.44 6.21 16.33
CA ILE A 175 -6.07 5.45 15.14
C ILE A 175 -6.09 6.41 13.94
N LEU A 176 -4.98 6.52 13.22
CA LEU A 176 -4.91 7.27 11.97
C LEU A 176 -5.12 6.34 10.78
N LEU A 177 -6.02 6.72 9.88
CA LEU A 177 -6.33 6.00 8.64
C LEU A 177 -5.68 6.74 7.48
N ARG A 178 -4.54 6.25 6.97
CA ARG A 178 -3.77 6.90 5.90
C ARG A 178 -3.91 6.17 4.57
N GLY A 179 -3.86 6.92 3.46
CA GLY A 179 -3.83 6.37 2.11
C GLY A 179 -5.22 6.30 1.47
N PHE A 180 -5.40 7.00 0.35
CA PHE A 180 -6.69 7.08 -0.34
C PHE A 180 -7.06 5.77 -1.09
N LEU A 181 -6.07 5.13 -1.72
CA LEU A 181 -6.28 3.91 -2.52
C LEU A 181 -6.14 2.61 -1.71
N SER A 182 -5.44 2.67 -0.58
CA SER A 182 -5.21 1.51 0.29
C SER A 182 -5.11 2.01 1.72
N PRO A 183 -6.27 2.24 2.36
CA PRO A 183 -6.31 2.76 3.73
C PRO A 183 -5.55 1.82 4.66
N LYS A 184 -4.54 2.36 5.35
CA LYS A 184 -3.81 1.68 6.41
C LYS A 184 -4.15 2.36 7.72
N ALA A 185 -4.70 1.59 8.65
CA ALA A 185 -4.89 2.01 10.02
C ALA A 185 -3.56 1.92 10.78
N ILE A 186 -3.24 2.95 11.55
CA ILE A 186 -2.04 3.02 12.38
C ILE A 186 -2.47 3.54 13.74
N ARG A 187 -2.36 2.71 14.76
CA ARG A 187 -2.57 3.13 16.14
C ARG A 187 -1.46 4.07 16.59
N VAL A 188 -1.87 5.20 17.13
CA VAL A 188 -0.98 6.21 17.68
C VAL A 188 -0.76 5.88 19.15
N PRO A 189 0.50 5.66 19.59
CA PRO A 189 0.79 5.48 21.00
C PRO A 189 0.38 6.74 21.77
N GLY A 190 -0.43 6.56 22.81
CA GLY A 190 -0.81 7.64 23.72
C GLY A 190 0.28 7.90 24.78
N PRO A 191 0.33 9.10 25.37
CA PRO A 191 -0.45 10.29 25.01
C PRO A 191 0.11 10.96 23.72
N TRP A 192 -0.77 11.40 22.82
CA TRP A 192 -0.35 12.18 21.65
C TRP A 192 -0.16 13.65 22.01
N LYS A 193 0.79 14.33 21.35
CA LYS A 193 1.10 15.73 21.63
C LYS A 193 0.12 16.66 20.94
N ILE A 194 -0.63 17.42 21.72
CA ILE A 194 -1.56 18.43 21.21
C ILE A 194 -0.82 19.76 21.12
N LEU A 195 -0.58 20.22 19.89
CA LEU A 195 0.05 21.50 19.65
C LEU A 195 -0.93 22.64 19.91
N ARG A 196 -2.18 22.47 19.50
CA ARG A 196 -3.22 23.47 19.68
C ARG A 196 -4.54 22.77 19.97
N GLY A 197 -5.14 23.13 21.12
CA GLY A 197 -6.51 22.75 21.44
C GLY A 197 -7.50 23.31 20.41
N PRO A 198 -8.79 22.93 20.50
CA PRO A 198 -9.82 23.30 19.53
C PRO A 198 -9.84 24.80 19.24
N TYR A 199 -9.81 25.16 17.96
CA TYR A 199 -9.83 26.56 17.51
C TYR A 199 -10.53 26.76 16.17
N GLY A 200 -11.01 27.99 15.96
CA GLY A 200 -11.65 28.42 14.72
C GLY A 200 -13.08 27.92 14.56
N ILE A 201 -13.70 28.27 13.43
CA ILE A 201 -15.12 27.97 13.14
C ILE A 201 -15.37 26.46 12.96
N LEU A 202 -14.33 25.71 12.58
CA LEU A 202 -14.40 24.26 12.36
C LEU A 202 -13.84 23.46 13.54
N ASP A 203 -13.67 24.11 14.71
CA ASP A 203 -13.17 23.51 15.95
C ASP A 203 -11.99 22.54 15.74
N SER A 204 -11.00 22.99 14.97
CA SER A 204 -9.89 22.14 14.55
C SER A 204 -8.88 21.96 15.68
N VAL A 205 -8.28 20.78 15.78
CA VAL A 205 -7.23 20.45 16.75
C VAL A 205 -5.95 20.12 15.99
N ASP A 206 -4.83 20.76 16.37
CA ASP A 206 -3.53 20.48 15.78
C ASP A 206 -2.78 19.47 16.68
N LEU A 207 -2.43 18.31 16.11
CA LEU A 207 -1.75 17.21 16.77
C LEU A 207 -0.38 16.95 16.14
N LEU A 208 0.58 16.49 16.94
CA LEU A 208 1.86 15.99 16.46
C LEU A 208 1.93 14.47 16.67
N VAL A 209 1.96 13.72 15.58
CA VAL A 209 2.05 12.25 15.59
C VAL A 209 3.28 11.82 14.81
N GLY A 210 4.23 11.15 15.48
CA GLY A 210 5.49 10.73 14.87
C GLY A 210 6.26 11.88 14.20
N GLY A 211 6.28 13.06 14.84
CA GLY A 211 6.93 14.26 14.30
C GLY A 211 6.17 14.96 13.16
N LYS A 212 5.01 14.43 12.72
CA LYS A 212 4.20 15.02 11.65
C LYS A 212 2.99 15.76 12.20
N LEU A 213 2.75 16.96 11.68
CA LEU A 213 1.60 17.80 12.04
C LEU A 213 0.33 17.31 11.35
N HIS A 214 -0.66 16.92 12.15
CA HIS A 214 -2.01 16.57 11.72
C HIS A 214 -3.00 17.62 12.22
N LYS A 215 -3.86 18.12 11.32
CA LYS A 215 -4.92 19.05 11.69
C LYS A 215 -6.24 18.31 11.57
N LEU A 216 -6.80 17.93 12.72
CA LEU A 216 -8.07 17.20 12.77
C LEU A 216 -9.21 18.18 12.89
N HIS A 217 -10.21 18.04 12.03
CA HIS A 217 -11.46 18.79 12.08
C HIS A 217 -12.49 18.04 12.94
N GLY A 218 -13.21 18.79 13.77
CA GLY A 218 -14.10 18.26 14.82
C GLY A 218 -15.07 17.18 14.32
N SER A 219 -15.32 16.21 15.20
CA SER A 219 -16.32 15.15 15.04
C SER A 219 -17.71 15.69 15.40
N LYS A 220 -18.81 15.09 14.94
CA LYS A 220 -20.15 15.47 15.44
C LYS A 220 -20.37 15.03 16.90
N LEU A 221 -19.72 13.94 17.30
CA LEU A 221 -19.73 13.42 18.67
C LEU A 221 -18.74 14.17 19.58
N ASP A 222 -17.70 14.78 19.00
CA ASP A 222 -16.75 15.65 19.69
C ASP A 222 -16.51 16.96 18.92
N PRO A 223 -17.52 17.84 18.82
CA PRO A 223 -17.45 19.03 17.98
C PRO A 223 -16.34 19.96 18.45
N LYS A 224 -16.13 20.05 19.77
CA LYS A 224 -15.11 20.90 20.38
C LYS A 224 -13.79 20.17 20.62
N GLY A 225 -13.58 18.97 20.06
CA GLY A 225 -12.35 18.20 20.25
C GLY A 225 -11.96 17.93 21.71
N LYS A 226 -12.92 17.96 22.65
CA LYS A 226 -12.67 17.81 24.09
C LYS A 226 -12.24 16.38 24.44
N LEU A 227 -12.86 15.38 23.82
CA LEU A 227 -12.47 13.98 23.97
C LEU A 227 -11.06 13.77 23.39
N LEU A 228 -10.79 14.34 22.21
CA LEU A 228 -9.46 14.27 21.61
C LEU A 228 -8.39 14.95 22.47
N VAL A 229 -8.72 16.10 23.06
CA VAL A 229 -7.81 16.82 23.96
C VAL A 229 -7.57 16.06 25.26
N SER A 230 -8.61 15.42 25.81
CA SER A 230 -8.48 14.64 27.05
C SER A 230 -7.58 13.42 26.94
N GLY A 231 -7.44 12.84 25.74
CA GLY A 231 -6.57 11.70 25.48
C GLY A 231 -5.12 12.07 25.10
N GLY A 232 -4.82 13.36 24.94
CA GLY A 232 -3.49 13.83 24.57
C GLY A 232 -2.86 14.75 25.61
N GLU A 233 -1.58 15.00 25.45
CA GLU A 233 -0.80 15.91 26.28
C GLU A 233 -0.69 17.27 25.58
N ALA A 234 -1.24 18.32 26.21
CA ALA A 234 -1.14 19.67 25.68
C ALA A 234 0.28 20.21 25.82
N LEU A 235 0.92 20.52 24.70
CA LEU A 235 2.25 21.12 24.72
C LEU A 235 2.19 22.57 25.21
N PRO A 236 3.18 23.03 25.99
CA PRO A 236 3.28 24.41 26.45
C PRO A 236 3.20 25.41 25.29
N PRO A 237 2.63 26.62 25.50
CA PRO A 237 2.51 27.66 24.47
C PRO A 237 3.81 28.06 23.77
N ASP A 238 4.91 27.95 24.50
CA ASP A 238 6.30 28.26 24.14
C ASP A 238 7.08 27.07 23.56
N SER A 239 6.44 25.91 23.39
CA SER A 239 7.10 24.73 22.82
C SER A 239 7.66 25.02 21.41
N PRO A 240 8.94 24.71 21.13
CA PRO A 240 9.55 24.93 19.81
C PRO A 240 8.91 24.08 18.70
N LEU A 241 8.13 23.06 19.08
CA LEU A 241 7.37 22.22 18.16
C LEU A 241 6.11 22.91 17.61
N ARG A 242 5.68 24.03 18.21
CA ARG A 242 4.55 24.82 17.69
C ARG A 242 5.00 25.61 16.46
N PRO A 243 4.39 25.40 15.28
CA PRO A 243 4.76 26.14 14.09
C PRO A 243 4.63 27.65 14.31
N GLY A 244 5.72 28.38 14.10
CA GLY A 244 5.72 29.84 14.18
C GLY A 244 4.67 30.47 13.23
N PRO A 245 4.23 31.71 13.48
CA PRO A 245 3.20 32.38 12.67
C PRO A 245 3.51 32.41 11.16
N LYS A 246 4.80 32.45 10.78
CA LYS A 246 5.24 32.37 9.38
C LYS A 246 5.04 30.99 8.76
N ALA A 247 5.46 29.92 9.45
CA ALA A 247 5.26 28.54 9.00
C ALA A 247 3.77 28.19 8.87
N ARG A 248 2.93 28.77 9.74
CA ARG A 248 1.46 28.63 9.72
C ARG A 248 0.83 29.23 8.46
N ARG A 249 1.26 30.43 8.03
CA ARG A 249 0.81 31.02 6.77
C ARG A 249 1.19 30.14 5.58
N LEU A 250 2.41 29.58 5.57
CA LEU A 250 2.88 28.73 4.49
C LEU A 250 2.12 27.39 4.39
N THR A 251 1.87 26.74 5.53
CA THR A 251 1.11 25.47 5.58
C THR A 251 -0.37 25.67 5.25
N TRP A 252 -0.97 26.78 5.69
CA TRP A 252 -2.34 27.13 5.32
C TRP A 252 -2.48 27.41 3.81
N MET A 253 -1.55 28.16 3.21
CA MET A 253 -1.55 28.42 1.76
C MET A 253 -1.38 27.15 0.92
N ARG A 254 -0.58 26.17 1.38
CA ARG A 254 -0.41 24.88 0.67
C ARG A 254 -1.64 23.98 0.72
N ARG A 255 -2.56 24.17 1.67
CA ARG A 255 -3.68 23.24 1.92
C ARG A 255 -5.04 23.73 1.42
N HIS A 256 -5.20 25.00 1.05
CA HIS A 256 -6.47 25.55 0.56
C HIS A 256 -6.31 26.38 -0.72
N PRO A 257 -5.98 25.76 -1.87
CA PRO A 257 -5.78 26.49 -3.14
C PRO A 257 -7.07 27.15 -3.67
N VAL A 258 -8.26 26.71 -3.26
CA VAL A 258 -9.56 27.15 -3.80
C VAL A 258 -10.13 28.40 -3.11
N LEU A 259 -9.67 28.76 -1.90
CA LEU A 259 -10.25 29.85 -1.10
C LEU A 259 -9.62 31.24 -1.36
N MET A 260 -8.62 31.35 -2.25
CA MET A 260 -7.95 32.63 -2.54
C MET A 260 -8.58 33.43 -3.69
N SER A 261 -9.70 32.97 -4.28
CA SER A 261 -10.30 33.57 -5.47
C SER A 261 -11.22 34.78 -5.22
N VAL A 262 -11.43 35.21 -3.97
CA VAL A 262 -12.46 36.24 -3.63
C VAL A 262 -11.86 37.57 -3.15
N GLY A 263 -10.52 37.71 -3.16
CA GLY A 263 -9.85 38.72 -2.35
C GLY A 263 -9.18 39.90 -3.05
N THR A 264 -9.38 40.20 -4.34
CA THR A 264 -8.81 41.43 -4.96
C THR A 264 -9.47 41.76 -6.30
N VAL A 265 -10.57 42.50 -6.27
CA VAL A 265 -11.05 43.30 -7.42
C VAL A 265 -11.39 44.69 -6.89
N ALA A 266 -10.40 45.57 -6.85
CA ALA A 266 -10.60 47.02 -6.87
C ALA A 266 -9.26 47.69 -7.19
N LEU A 267 -9.28 48.57 -8.18
CA LEU A 267 -8.21 49.43 -8.68
C LEU A 267 -7.30 48.80 -9.74
N LEU A 268 -7.62 49.07 -11.01
CA LEU A 268 -6.80 49.93 -11.87
C LEU A 268 -7.47 50.09 -13.24
N ALA A 269 -8.21 51.19 -13.38
CA ALA A 269 -8.52 51.80 -14.67
C ALA A 269 -7.61 53.03 -14.81
N GLY A 270 -6.88 53.11 -15.92
CA GLY A 270 -6.18 54.34 -16.34
C GLY A 270 -4.74 54.10 -16.77
N GLY A 271 -4.48 54.27 -18.08
CA GLY A 271 -3.13 54.44 -18.59
C GLY A 271 -2.89 53.91 -20.00
N LEU A 272 -3.49 54.55 -21.01
CA LEU A 272 -3.04 54.45 -22.40
C LEU A 272 -1.78 55.33 -22.57
N ALA A 273 -0.69 54.76 -23.08
CA ALA A 273 0.38 55.53 -23.73
C ALA A 273 1.05 54.68 -24.82
N SER A 274 0.94 55.18 -26.05
CA SER A 274 1.45 54.62 -27.29
C SER A 274 2.96 54.81 -27.46
N GLY A 275 3.62 53.84 -28.09
CA GLY A 275 4.96 53.99 -28.68
C GLY A 275 5.20 52.92 -29.75
N PRO A 276 5.62 53.26 -30.99
CA PRO A 276 5.77 52.31 -32.08
C PRO A 276 7.19 51.72 -32.12
N GLY A 277 7.28 50.40 -32.26
CA GLY A 277 8.53 49.69 -32.50
C GLY A 277 8.24 48.35 -33.18
N GLU A 278 8.48 48.32 -34.49
CA GLU A 278 8.27 47.19 -35.40
C GLU A 278 9.03 45.92 -35.00
N GLY A 279 8.35 44.78 -35.14
CA GLY A 279 8.85 43.44 -34.92
C GLY A 279 7.71 42.42 -34.86
N THR A 280 6.79 42.49 -35.81
CA THR A 280 5.51 41.77 -35.80
C THR A 280 5.69 40.27 -36.07
N ALA A 281 6.01 39.50 -35.04
CA ALA A 281 5.66 38.08 -35.00
C ALA A 281 4.19 38.00 -34.60
N THR A 282 3.30 37.96 -35.59
CA THR A 282 1.86 37.81 -35.38
C THR A 282 1.56 36.43 -34.78
N THR A 283 1.57 36.32 -33.45
CA THR A 283 0.93 35.22 -32.74
C THR A 283 -0.57 35.32 -32.98
N GLY A 284 -1.07 34.54 -33.93
CA GLY A 284 -2.50 34.41 -34.20
C GLY A 284 -3.19 33.85 -32.96
N ALA A 285 -3.76 34.74 -32.16
CA ALA A 285 -4.71 34.36 -31.12
C ALA A 285 -5.93 33.75 -31.81
N SER A 286 -6.06 32.43 -31.71
CA SER A 286 -7.26 31.72 -32.17
C SER A 286 -8.47 32.29 -31.43
N ALA A 287 -9.59 32.47 -32.12
CA ALA A 287 -10.83 33.03 -31.54
C ALA A 287 -11.33 32.26 -30.29
N ASP A 288 -10.84 31.03 -30.09
CA ASP A 288 -11.15 30.20 -28.93
C ASP A 288 -10.26 30.51 -27.69
N GLY A 289 -9.35 31.48 -27.75
CA GLY A 289 -8.45 31.83 -26.64
C GLY A 289 -7.49 30.70 -26.24
N SER A 290 -7.31 29.72 -27.12
CA SER A 290 -6.33 28.65 -26.97
C SER A 290 -4.97 29.10 -27.49
N LEU A 291 -3.92 28.80 -26.72
CA LEU A 291 -2.53 29.08 -27.02
C LEU A 291 -1.78 27.76 -27.16
N ARG A 292 -1.05 27.62 -28.26
CA ARG A 292 -0.06 26.56 -28.39
C ARG A 292 1.19 26.98 -27.60
N VAL A 293 1.49 26.25 -26.54
CA VAL A 293 2.53 26.63 -25.58
C VAL A 293 3.90 26.75 -26.27
N PRO A 294 4.55 27.93 -26.20
CA PRO A 294 5.87 28.14 -26.81
C PRO A 294 6.95 27.37 -26.04
N PHE A 295 8.13 27.27 -26.66
CA PHE A 295 9.28 26.64 -26.03
C PHE A 295 10.10 27.68 -25.29
N PHE A 296 10.21 27.54 -23.98
CA PHE A 296 11.02 28.41 -23.12
C PHE A 296 12.40 27.82 -22.79
N GLY A 297 12.70 26.60 -23.24
CA GLY A 297 13.96 25.93 -22.92
C GLY A 297 15.18 26.66 -23.49
N ASN A 298 16.24 26.74 -22.69
CA ASN A 298 17.48 27.49 -22.94
C ASN A 298 17.36 29.03 -22.93
N SER A 299 16.16 29.60 -22.76
CA SER A 299 16.01 31.04 -22.49
C SER A 299 16.43 31.36 -21.05
N SER A 300 16.86 32.61 -20.82
CA SER A 300 17.03 33.09 -19.46
C SER A 300 15.67 33.14 -18.74
N LEU A 301 15.67 32.84 -17.45
CA LEU A 301 14.44 32.76 -16.66
C LEU A 301 13.70 34.09 -16.63
N ALA A 302 14.43 35.21 -16.51
CA ALA A 302 13.86 36.55 -16.52
C ALA A 302 13.15 36.88 -17.84
N ALA A 303 13.77 36.56 -18.99
CA ALA A 303 13.17 36.84 -20.29
C ALA A 303 11.92 35.98 -20.53
N ALA A 304 12.00 34.69 -20.20
CA ALA A 304 10.88 33.77 -20.37
C ALA A 304 9.70 34.06 -19.42
N THR A 305 9.97 34.53 -18.20
CA THR A 305 8.91 34.96 -17.27
C THR A 305 8.20 36.19 -17.82
N ALA A 306 8.94 37.20 -18.30
CA ALA A 306 8.35 38.39 -18.92
C ALA A 306 7.54 38.06 -20.19
N GLU A 307 8.06 37.16 -21.03
CA GLU A 307 7.33 36.69 -22.22
C GLU A 307 6.04 35.95 -21.83
N ALA A 308 6.11 35.05 -20.84
CA ALA A 308 4.95 34.33 -20.35
C ALA A 308 3.90 35.25 -19.71
N ASP A 309 4.31 36.25 -18.92
CA ASP A 309 3.37 37.22 -18.35
C ASP A 309 2.59 37.97 -19.44
N GLY A 310 3.24 38.28 -20.57
CA GLY A 310 2.60 38.89 -21.74
C GLY A 310 1.59 37.99 -22.46
N GLN A 311 1.60 36.68 -22.23
CA GLN A 311 0.71 35.70 -22.88
C GLN A 311 -0.59 35.43 -22.09
N GLY A 312 -0.83 36.15 -21.00
CA GLY A 312 -2.10 36.07 -20.26
C GLY A 312 -2.30 34.75 -19.50
N TRP A 313 -1.21 34.10 -19.08
CA TRP A 313 -1.29 32.93 -18.20
C TRP A 313 -1.93 33.30 -16.86
N MET A 314 -2.77 32.41 -16.32
CA MET A 314 -3.42 32.60 -15.01
C MET A 314 -2.38 32.90 -13.92
N ARG A 315 -1.24 32.22 -14.01
CA ARG A 315 -0.08 32.43 -13.15
C ARG A 315 1.16 31.83 -13.81
N VAL A 316 2.27 32.57 -13.75
CA VAL A 316 3.61 32.06 -14.04
C VAL A 316 4.29 31.75 -12.70
N SER A 317 4.85 30.55 -12.58
CA SER A 317 5.56 30.10 -11.39
C SER A 317 6.93 29.57 -11.77
N THR A 318 7.89 29.72 -10.86
CA THR A 318 9.28 29.32 -11.08
C THR A 318 9.70 28.31 -10.02
N ALA A 319 10.50 27.33 -10.42
CA ALA A 319 11.03 26.30 -9.54
C ALA A 319 12.44 25.89 -9.98
N ASP A 320 13.23 25.39 -9.06
CA ASP A 320 14.52 24.78 -9.36
C ASP A 320 14.27 23.47 -10.13
N ALA A 321 14.91 23.32 -11.29
CA ALA A 321 14.88 22.09 -12.07
C ALA A 321 15.76 21.00 -11.44
N THR A 322 16.70 21.37 -10.56
CA THR A 322 17.47 20.41 -9.78
C THR A 322 16.66 19.88 -8.61
N SER A 323 17.18 18.81 -8.02
CA SER A 323 16.65 18.22 -6.80
C SER A 323 16.97 19.01 -5.52
N GLY A 324 17.74 20.11 -5.63
CA GLY A 324 18.05 20.98 -4.51
C GLY A 324 16.88 21.84 -4.04
N PHE A 325 15.82 21.98 -4.86
CA PHE A 325 14.64 22.81 -4.57
C PHE A 325 15.00 24.23 -4.09
N ARG A 326 16.06 24.82 -4.66
CA ARG A 326 16.48 26.17 -4.29
C ARG A 326 15.33 27.15 -4.56
N PRO A 327 15.15 28.19 -3.73
CA PRO A 327 14.18 29.22 -4.02
C PRO A 327 14.58 29.93 -5.31
N VAL A 328 13.67 29.95 -6.29
CA VAL A 328 13.89 30.60 -7.59
C VAL A 328 12.93 31.77 -7.73
N THR A 329 13.45 32.97 -7.96
CA THR A 329 12.66 34.15 -8.30
C THR A 329 12.56 34.31 -9.81
N GLY A 330 11.39 34.67 -10.33
CA GLY A 330 11.18 34.85 -11.77
C GLY A 330 12.04 35.94 -12.42
N SER A 331 12.65 36.82 -11.62
CA SER A 331 13.58 37.87 -12.06
C SER A 331 15.06 37.48 -12.01
N ALA A 332 15.40 36.22 -11.70
CA ALA A 332 16.80 35.80 -11.59
C ALA A 332 17.46 35.78 -12.98
N ALA A 333 18.47 36.64 -13.17
CA ALA A 333 19.16 36.82 -14.45
C ALA A 333 20.09 35.64 -14.79
N ASP A 334 20.76 35.06 -13.79
CA ASP A 334 21.76 34.01 -13.97
C ASP A 334 21.16 32.59 -13.98
N TRP A 335 19.91 32.45 -14.43
CA TRP A 335 19.17 31.18 -14.46
C TRP A 335 18.67 30.90 -15.87
N ARG A 336 18.76 29.63 -16.28
CA ARG A 336 18.28 29.13 -17.58
C ARG A 336 17.19 28.09 -17.37
N ILE A 337 16.20 28.08 -18.26
CA ILE A 337 15.08 27.14 -18.18
C ILE A 337 15.48 25.81 -18.80
N CYS A 338 15.23 24.73 -18.05
CA CYS A 338 15.45 23.36 -18.49
C CYS A 338 14.15 22.68 -18.88
N PHE A 339 13.07 22.92 -18.12
CA PHE A 339 11.77 22.32 -18.38
C PHE A 339 10.64 23.32 -18.16
N GLN A 340 9.49 22.99 -18.70
CA GLN A 340 8.26 23.75 -18.52
C GLN A 340 7.07 22.81 -18.34
N THR A 341 6.05 23.29 -17.65
CA THR A 341 4.75 22.62 -17.60
C THR A 341 3.68 23.70 -17.69
N PRO A 342 2.77 23.68 -18.69
CA PRO A 342 2.55 22.62 -19.70
C PRO A 342 3.70 22.48 -20.71
N ALA A 343 3.74 21.35 -21.42
CA ALA A 343 4.86 21.03 -22.31
C ALA A 343 4.81 21.83 -23.62
N ARG A 344 5.96 22.00 -24.27
CA ARG A 344 6.06 22.66 -25.59
C ARG A 344 5.04 22.07 -26.57
N GLY A 345 4.33 22.95 -27.26
CA GLY A 345 3.43 22.57 -28.36
C GLY A 345 2.08 22.01 -27.90
N GLU A 346 1.87 21.82 -26.59
CA GLU A 346 0.56 21.54 -26.01
C GLU A 346 -0.38 22.72 -26.26
N THR A 347 -1.65 22.47 -26.55
CA THR A 347 -2.65 23.52 -26.73
C THR A 347 -3.43 23.68 -25.44
N VAL A 348 -3.33 24.86 -24.81
CA VAL A 348 -3.98 25.15 -23.53
C VAL A 348 -4.71 26.48 -23.58
N ARG A 349 -5.54 26.77 -22.59
CA ARG A 349 -6.14 28.10 -22.39
C ARG A 349 -5.35 28.81 -21.27
N PRO A 350 -4.49 29.80 -21.57
CA PRO A 350 -3.59 30.39 -20.57
C PRO A 350 -4.32 30.92 -19.35
N SER A 351 -5.49 31.53 -19.55
CA SER A 351 -6.31 32.12 -18.48
C SER A 351 -6.84 31.12 -17.44
N SER A 352 -6.78 29.81 -17.70
CA SER A 352 -7.23 28.76 -16.77
C SER A 352 -6.12 27.79 -16.35
N ARG A 353 -4.89 27.98 -16.83
CA ARG A 353 -3.74 27.10 -16.52
C ARG A 353 -2.57 27.90 -15.97
N MET A 354 -1.85 27.26 -15.06
CA MET A 354 -0.58 27.79 -14.54
C MET A 354 0.56 27.30 -15.42
N LEU A 355 1.50 28.18 -15.74
CA LEU A 355 2.79 27.83 -16.32
C LEU A 355 3.83 27.71 -15.21
N THR A 356 4.56 26.61 -15.17
CA THR A 356 5.71 26.42 -14.29
C THR A 356 6.97 26.34 -15.13
N LEU A 357 7.92 27.24 -14.87
CA LEU A 357 9.24 27.27 -15.49
C LEU A 357 10.25 26.67 -14.49
N TYR A 358 10.88 25.57 -14.90
CA TYR A 358 11.88 24.88 -14.10
C TYR A 358 13.26 25.25 -14.61
N ALA A 359 14.05 25.90 -13.76
CA ALA A 359 15.32 26.50 -14.14
C ALA A 359 16.49 26.03 -13.27
N VAL A 360 17.71 26.15 -13.79
CA VAL A 360 18.97 25.97 -13.06
C VAL A 360 19.83 27.23 -13.22
N PRO A 361 20.80 27.49 -12.31
CA PRO A 361 21.83 28.50 -12.56
C PRO A 361 22.51 28.26 -13.91
N GLU A 362 22.85 29.32 -14.64
CA GLU A 362 23.35 29.24 -16.02
C GLU A 362 24.62 28.38 -16.15
N ARG A 363 25.43 28.34 -15.09
CA ARG A 363 26.66 27.52 -15.00
C ARG A 363 26.41 26.03 -14.77
N GLU A 364 25.20 25.63 -14.44
CA GLU A 364 24.84 24.23 -14.18
C GLU A 364 24.22 23.57 -15.42
N GLU A 365 24.48 22.27 -15.58
CA GLU A 365 23.86 21.47 -16.63
C GLU A 365 22.39 21.19 -16.31
N CYS A 366 21.53 21.38 -17.31
CA CYS A 366 20.12 21.00 -17.18
C CYS A 366 20.05 19.48 -16.93
N PRO A 367 19.30 19.03 -15.91
CA PRO A 367 19.14 17.61 -15.69
C PRO A 367 18.43 16.97 -16.89
N ALA A 368 18.61 15.66 -17.09
CA ALA A 368 17.95 14.95 -18.17
C ALA A 368 16.42 14.83 -17.96
N ASN A 369 15.96 14.85 -16.70
CA ASN A 369 14.55 14.72 -16.35
C ASN A 369 14.18 15.67 -15.21
N LEU A 370 12.99 16.28 -15.31
CA LEU A 370 12.41 17.10 -14.27
C LEU A 370 12.06 16.23 -13.06
N PHE A 371 12.48 16.63 -11.86
CA PHE A 371 12.42 15.80 -10.65
C PHE A 371 13.13 14.46 -10.81
N GLY A 372 14.18 14.44 -11.65
CA GLY A 372 15.14 13.36 -11.62
C GLY A 372 15.52 13.09 -10.16
N PRO A 373 15.63 11.81 -9.78
CA PRO A 373 15.84 11.44 -8.40
C PRO A 373 17.03 12.20 -7.84
N ARG A 374 16.88 12.77 -6.63
CA ARG A 374 17.89 13.65 -6.04
C ARG A 374 19.24 12.98 -6.09
N ARG A 375 20.21 13.63 -6.72
CA ARG A 375 21.58 13.12 -6.80
C ARG A 375 22.38 13.74 -5.69
N ILE A 376 23.13 12.90 -4.98
CA ILE A 376 24.02 13.27 -3.90
C ILE A 376 25.38 12.65 -4.19
N LEU A 377 26.45 13.31 -3.76
CA LEU A 377 27.75 12.65 -3.66
C LEU A 377 27.73 11.84 -2.38
N MET A 378 28.02 10.54 -2.49
CA MET A 378 28.05 9.65 -1.35
C MET A 378 29.13 10.13 -0.36
N PRO A 379 28.80 10.44 0.90
CA PRO A 379 29.79 10.84 1.90
C PRO A 379 30.72 9.67 2.25
N ASP A 380 31.88 9.98 2.83
CA ASP A 380 32.74 8.96 3.43
C ASP A 380 32.25 8.69 4.86
N LEU A 381 31.60 7.55 5.04
CA LEU A 381 31.01 7.08 6.30
C LEU A 381 31.90 6.04 6.98
N VAL A 382 33.01 5.64 6.37
CA VAL A 382 33.87 4.58 6.92
C VAL A 382 34.54 5.09 8.19
N GLY A 383 34.40 4.31 9.28
CA GLY A 383 34.86 4.66 10.63
C GLY A 383 33.83 5.44 11.45
N GLU A 384 32.72 5.90 10.86
CA GLU A 384 31.64 6.53 11.63
C GLU A 384 30.80 5.47 12.37
N ARG A 385 30.16 5.89 13.47
CA ARG A 385 29.14 5.07 14.12
C ARG A 385 27.89 5.04 13.26
N TYR A 386 27.17 3.92 13.28
CA TYR A 386 25.97 3.73 12.46
C TYR A 386 24.88 4.79 12.72
N ALA A 387 24.73 5.24 13.97
CA ALA A 387 23.81 6.33 14.30
C ALA A 387 24.16 7.63 13.55
N ASP A 388 25.43 8.05 13.63
CA ASP A 388 25.93 9.26 12.99
C ASP A 388 25.87 9.15 11.45
N ALA A 389 26.28 8.00 10.90
CA ALA A 389 26.20 7.72 9.47
C ALA A 389 24.75 7.74 8.95
N SER A 390 23.81 7.20 9.74
CA SER A 390 22.38 7.23 9.41
C SER A 390 21.81 8.64 9.41
N ASP A 391 22.20 9.47 10.39
CA ASP A 391 21.79 10.88 10.46
C ASP A 391 22.37 11.69 9.30
N THR A 392 23.63 11.45 8.93
CA THR A 392 24.26 12.03 7.74
C THR A 392 23.50 11.67 6.46
N LEU A 393 23.18 10.40 6.25
CA LEU A 393 22.40 9.94 5.10
C LEU A 393 20.97 10.50 5.08
N ALA A 394 20.32 10.60 6.25
CA ALA A 394 19.00 11.19 6.38
C ALA A 394 19.00 12.70 6.04
N GLY A 395 20.04 13.44 6.42
CA GLY A 395 20.23 14.84 6.02
C GLY A 395 20.39 15.05 4.50
N LEU A 396 20.77 13.99 3.78
CA LEU A 396 20.87 13.94 2.32
C LEU A 396 19.61 13.40 1.64
N ASP A 397 18.50 13.25 2.38
CA ASP A 397 17.23 12.66 1.94
C ASP A 397 17.33 11.20 1.47
N VAL A 398 18.29 10.42 1.99
CA VAL A 398 18.28 8.96 1.80
C VAL A 398 17.34 8.35 2.83
N GLU A 399 16.29 7.66 2.36
CA GLU A 399 15.32 7.02 3.25
C GLU A 399 15.98 5.88 4.05
N ALA A 400 15.69 5.77 5.35
CA ALA A 400 16.24 4.71 6.20
C ALA A 400 15.92 3.29 5.70
N THR A 401 14.79 3.11 5.00
CA THR A 401 14.39 1.83 4.35
C THR A 401 15.28 1.44 3.17
N ARG A 402 16.14 2.36 2.71
CA ARG A 402 17.10 2.17 1.62
C ARG A 402 18.51 1.94 2.13
N VAL A 403 18.71 1.95 3.45
CA VAL A 403 20.02 1.65 4.06
C VAL A 403 20.01 0.19 4.48
N ASP A 404 20.63 -0.66 3.67
CA ASP A 404 20.78 -2.09 3.96
C ASP A 404 22.03 -2.28 4.84
N ARG A 405 21.88 -3.09 5.89
CA ARG A 405 22.92 -3.30 6.90
C ARG A 405 23.44 -4.72 6.85
N PHE A 406 24.75 -4.86 6.83
CA PHE A 406 25.44 -6.15 6.78
C PHE A 406 26.47 -6.21 7.89
N HIS A 407 26.72 -7.40 8.42
CA HIS A 407 27.84 -7.61 9.33
C HIS A 407 29.15 -7.63 8.53
N ALA A 408 30.16 -6.86 8.95
CA ALA A 408 31.40 -6.65 8.19
C ALA A 408 32.17 -7.94 7.87
N HIS A 409 32.34 -8.84 8.84
CA HIS A 409 33.05 -10.11 8.63
C HIS A 409 32.22 -11.19 7.91
N THR A 410 30.94 -11.34 8.26
CA THR A 410 30.14 -12.46 7.73
C THR A 410 29.40 -12.13 6.43
N GLY A 411 29.24 -10.84 6.12
CA GLY A 411 28.43 -10.35 5.01
C GLY A 411 26.93 -10.69 5.13
N LYS A 412 26.49 -11.23 6.27
CA LYS A 412 25.08 -11.51 6.52
C LYS A 412 24.34 -10.21 6.80
N ARG A 413 23.12 -10.09 6.28
CA ARG A 413 22.23 -8.97 6.60
C ARG A 413 21.94 -8.97 8.10
N LEU A 414 22.08 -7.82 8.73
CA LEU A 414 21.74 -7.61 10.14
C LEU A 414 20.21 -7.47 10.28
N SER A 415 19.67 -7.86 11.44
CA SER A 415 18.24 -7.71 11.73
C SER A 415 17.83 -6.24 11.77
N ASP A 416 16.53 -5.97 11.59
CA ASP A 416 15.99 -4.60 11.58
C ASP A 416 15.84 -3.96 12.96
N ASP A 417 16.72 -4.31 13.90
CA ASP A 417 16.80 -3.72 15.24
C ASP A 417 17.91 -2.65 15.26
N PRO A 418 17.59 -1.37 14.99
CA PRO A 418 18.58 -0.30 14.91
C PRO A 418 19.18 0.07 16.27
N ASP A 419 18.45 -0.14 17.37
CA ASP A 419 18.88 0.31 18.70
C ASP A 419 20.08 -0.51 19.17
N GLY A 420 20.10 -1.81 18.88
CA GLY A 420 21.26 -2.68 19.14
C GLY A 420 22.49 -2.39 18.27
N GLN A 421 22.33 -1.62 17.19
CA GLN A 421 23.36 -1.36 16.17
C GLN A 421 23.86 0.09 16.18
N ALA A 422 23.25 0.99 16.94
CA ALA A 422 23.58 2.41 16.95
C ALA A 422 25.07 2.71 17.25
N ALA A 423 25.70 1.89 18.11
CA ALA A 423 27.11 2.03 18.50
C ALA A 423 28.09 1.28 17.59
N TRP A 424 27.62 0.57 16.56
CA TRP A 424 28.48 -0.18 15.65
C TRP A 424 29.17 0.77 14.67
N GLU A 425 30.38 0.45 14.25
CA GLU A 425 31.16 1.27 13.32
C GLU A 425 31.01 0.76 11.87
N VAL A 426 31.01 1.67 10.91
CA VAL A 426 30.94 1.36 9.48
C VAL A 426 32.35 0.98 9.00
N CYS A 427 32.58 -0.29 8.65
CA CYS A 427 33.86 -0.73 8.09
C CYS A 427 33.95 -0.60 6.56
N ARG A 428 32.80 -0.62 5.89
CA ARG A 428 32.69 -0.49 4.43
C ARG A 428 31.31 0.06 4.10
N GLN A 429 31.26 0.82 3.03
CA GLN A 429 30.03 1.29 2.42
C GLN A 429 29.98 0.91 0.94
N GLN A 430 28.78 0.87 0.40
CA GLN A 430 28.54 0.85 -1.03
C GLN A 430 27.28 1.68 -1.31
N PRO A 431 27.33 2.68 -2.21
CA PRO A 431 28.45 3.03 -3.10
C PRO A 431 29.68 3.65 -2.39
N ASP A 432 30.81 3.68 -3.09
CA ASP A 432 32.07 4.24 -2.58
C ASP A 432 31.96 5.76 -2.33
N PRO A 433 32.73 6.32 -1.38
CA PRO A 433 32.76 7.77 -1.15
C PRO A 433 33.01 8.57 -2.43
N GLY A 434 32.33 9.71 -2.58
CA GLY A 434 32.39 10.57 -3.76
C GLY A 434 31.61 10.05 -4.97
N THR A 435 31.05 8.83 -4.93
CA THR A 435 30.19 8.33 -6.01
C THR A 435 28.90 9.15 -6.07
N GLU A 436 28.53 9.65 -7.26
CA GLU A 436 27.24 10.27 -7.46
C GLU A 436 26.14 9.20 -7.44
N ILE A 437 25.23 9.30 -6.47
CA ILE A 437 24.12 8.36 -6.30
C ILE A 437 22.81 9.10 -6.26
N SER A 438 21.76 8.46 -6.73
CA SER A 438 20.41 8.94 -6.55
C SER A 438 19.85 8.51 -5.19
N THR A 439 19.06 9.34 -4.50
CA THR A 439 18.52 9.06 -3.15
C THR A 439 17.62 7.82 -3.04
N TRP A 440 17.12 7.27 -4.16
CA TRP A 440 16.37 6.01 -4.16
C TRP A 440 17.26 4.76 -4.29
N ARG A 441 18.54 4.94 -4.65
CA ARG A 441 19.47 3.83 -4.79
C ARG A 441 19.80 3.32 -3.38
N PRO A 442 19.71 1.99 -3.13
CA PRO A 442 20.07 1.45 -1.84
C PRO A 442 21.54 1.73 -1.52
N VAL A 443 21.79 1.97 -0.23
CA VAL A 443 23.12 2.13 0.36
C VAL A 443 23.36 0.94 1.26
N ASP A 444 24.40 0.17 0.98
CA ASP A 444 24.81 -0.96 1.78
C ASP A 444 25.90 -0.51 2.77
N LEU A 445 25.68 -0.72 4.06
CA LEU A 445 26.67 -0.46 5.12
C LEU A 445 27.08 -1.77 5.78
N TRP A 446 28.39 -2.02 5.86
CA TRP A 446 28.97 -3.15 6.56
C TRP A 446 29.44 -2.70 7.93
N LEU A 447 28.72 -3.13 8.95
CA LEU A 447 28.88 -2.71 10.34
C LEU A 447 29.69 -3.73 11.13
N ILE A 448 30.47 -3.25 12.10
CA ILE A 448 31.16 -4.08 13.08
C ILE A 448 30.82 -3.65 14.50
N GLY A 449 30.75 -4.62 15.42
CA GLY A 449 30.50 -4.35 16.83
C GLY A 449 31.62 -3.51 17.47
N PRO A 450 31.32 -2.75 18.53
CA PRO A 450 32.32 -1.94 19.21
C PRO A 450 33.46 -2.80 19.78
N GLY A 451 34.71 -2.41 19.51
CA GLY A 451 35.91 -3.11 19.98
C GLY A 451 36.45 -4.19 19.03
N ASP A 452 35.67 -4.57 18.01
CA ASP A 452 36.13 -5.47 16.96
C ASP A 452 36.80 -4.66 15.82
N PRO A 453 37.98 -5.07 15.33
CA PRO A 453 38.69 -4.30 14.31
C PRO A 453 38.02 -4.45 12.94
N CYS A 454 37.94 -3.34 12.18
CA CYS A 454 37.61 -3.34 10.76
C CYS A 454 38.73 -3.99 9.91
N THR A 455 38.97 -5.27 10.12
CA THR A 455 39.84 -6.07 9.26
C THR A 455 39.10 -6.40 7.98
N ALA A 456 39.79 -6.27 6.83
CA ALA A 456 39.23 -6.64 5.54
C ALA A 456 38.66 -8.07 5.64
N PRO A 457 37.44 -8.32 5.10
CA PRO A 457 36.82 -9.63 5.20
C PRO A 457 37.78 -10.66 4.62
N SER A 458 38.03 -11.70 5.41
CA SER A 458 38.88 -12.82 5.01
C SER A 458 38.41 -13.30 3.63
N PRO A 459 39.32 -13.41 2.64
CA PRO A 459 38.96 -13.68 1.26
C PRO A 459 38.00 -14.87 1.20
N LYS A 460 36.86 -14.67 0.53
CA LYS A 460 35.81 -15.69 0.35
C LYS A 460 36.51 -17.01 0.05
N PRO A 461 36.32 -18.07 0.87
CA PRO A 461 37.02 -19.33 0.67
C PRO A 461 36.79 -19.77 -0.76
N THR A 462 37.87 -19.86 -1.54
CA THR A 462 37.83 -20.29 -2.94
C THR A 462 36.99 -21.55 -3.02
N PRO A 463 35.93 -21.60 -3.85
CA PRO A 463 35.03 -22.74 -3.92
C PRO A 463 35.85 -24.01 -4.07
N LYS A 464 35.69 -24.95 -3.12
CA LYS A 464 36.34 -26.27 -3.24
C LYS A 464 36.03 -26.82 -4.64
N PRO A 465 37.03 -27.35 -5.37
CA PRO A 465 36.83 -27.88 -6.72
C PRO A 465 35.63 -28.82 -6.73
N LYS A 466 34.66 -28.55 -7.62
CA LYS A 466 33.49 -29.44 -7.77
C LYS A 466 34.00 -30.88 -7.98
N PRO A 467 33.49 -31.87 -7.22
CA PRO A 467 33.83 -33.27 -7.45
C PRO A 467 33.60 -33.61 -8.92
N LYS A 468 34.58 -34.24 -9.57
CA LYS A 468 34.45 -34.69 -10.97
C LYS A 468 33.16 -35.50 -11.13
N PRO A 469 32.33 -35.22 -12.15
CA PRO A 469 31.11 -35.98 -12.41
C PRO A 469 31.44 -37.47 -12.55
N LYS A 470 30.75 -38.33 -11.78
CA LYS A 470 30.84 -39.78 -11.98
C LYS A 470 30.38 -40.13 -13.41
N PRO A 471 31.04 -41.08 -14.10
CA PRO A 471 30.67 -41.52 -15.43
C PRO A 471 29.19 -41.90 -15.49
N LYS A 472 28.49 -41.41 -16.51
CA LYS A 472 27.07 -41.71 -16.76
C LYS A 472 26.96 -43.22 -17.06
N PRO A 473 26.06 -43.97 -16.39
CA PRO A 473 25.77 -45.35 -16.74
C PRO A 473 25.33 -45.45 -18.20
N GLU A 474 25.85 -46.44 -18.92
CA GLU A 474 25.47 -46.70 -20.31
C GLU A 474 23.96 -46.97 -20.42
N PRO A 475 23.29 -46.48 -21.48
CA PRO A 475 21.86 -46.67 -21.65
C PRO A 475 21.53 -48.14 -21.92
N GLU A 476 20.63 -48.71 -21.11
CA GLU A 476 20.09 -50.04 -21.38
C GLU A 476 19.35 -50.09 -22.73
N PRO A 477 19.42 -51.22 -23.46
CA PRO A 477 18.83 -51.36 -24.78
C PRO A 477 17.30 -51.28 -24.74
N LYS A 478 16.74 -50.45 -25.62
CA LYS A 478 15.30 -50.26 -25.77
C LYS A 478 14.58 -51.59 -26.13
N PRO A 479 13.48 -51.95 -25.45
CA PRO A 479 12.62 -53.06 -25.84
C PRO A 479 12.01 -52.86 -27.23
N LYS A 480 12.00 -53.91 -28.05
CA LYS A 480 11.37 -53.93 -29.38
C LYS A 480 9.85 -53.74 -29.25
N ALA A 481 9.29 -52.91 -30.13
CA ALA A 481 7.87 -52.63 -30.23
C ALA A 481 7.07 -53.89 -30.61
N ASP A 482 5.98 -54.12 -29.87
CA ASP A 482 5.00 -55.19 -30.10
C ASP A 482 4.10 -54.84 -31.31
N PRO A 483 3.67 -55.80 -32.16
CA PRO A 483 2.91 -55.53 -33.38
C PRO A 483 1.48 -55.04 -33.11
N GLU A 484 1.02 -54.11 -33.96
CA GLU A 484 -0.33 -53.53 -33.92
C GLU A 484 -1.46 -54.60 -34.00
N PRO A 485 -2.52 -54.48 -33.16
CA PRO A 485 -3.70 -55.34 -33.25
C PRO A 485 -4.57 -54.98 -34.47
N ARG A 486 -4.94 -56.02 -35.24
CA ARG A 486 -5.88 -55.91 -36.36
C ARG A 486 -7.32 -55.58 -35.90
N PRO A 487 -8.13 -54.91 -36.72
CA PRO A 487 -9.51 -54.52 -36.38
C PRO A 487 -10.43 -55.74 -36.35
N ARG A 488 -11.34 -55.80 -35.36
CA ARG A 488 -12.43 -56.78 -35.33
C ARG A 488 -13.76 -56.20 -35.86
N PRO A 489 -14.62 -57.01 -36.51
CA PRO A 489 -15.83 -56.54 -37.18
C PRO A 489 -17.01 -56.33 -36.23
N SER A 490 -17.85 -55.39 -36.63
CA SER A 490 -19.18 -55.09 -36.09
C SER A 490 -20.17 -56.23 -36.35
N TYR A 491 -20.92 -56.63 -35.32
CA TYR A 491 -22.18 -57.37 -35.45
C TYR A 491 -23.19 -56.82 -34.44
N GLY A 492 -24.40 -56.56 -34.95
CA GLY A 492 -25.55 -56.07 -34.18
C GLY A 492 -26.47 -57.17 -33.65
N SER A 493 -27.67 -56.74 -33.24
CA SER A 493 -28.78 -57.48 -32.60
C SER A 493 -28.51 -57.91 -31.15
N GLY A 494 -29.42 -57.78 -30.19
CA GLY A 494 -30.82 -57.35 -30.18
C GLY A 494 -31.48 -57.83 -28.88
N SER A 495 -32.60 -57.22 -28.51
CA SER A 495 -33.72 -57.79 -27.76
C SER A 495 -33.53 -58.31 -26.30
N GLY A 496 -34.23 -57.64 -25.37
CA GLY A 496 -35.22 -58.31 -24.52
C GLY A 496 -34.91 -58.54 -23.02
N GLY A 497 -35.81 -58.04 -22.17
CA GLY A 497 -36.28 -58.77 -20.97
C GLY A 497 -35.82 -58.31 -19.58
N SER A 498 -36.69 -57.60 -18.87
CA SER A 498 -36.87 -57.68 -17.39
C SER A 498 -37.46 -59.06 -17.01
N PRO A 499 -37.68 -59.48 -15.72
CA PRO A 499 -37.56 -58.78 -14.42
C PRO A 499 -36.99 -59.63 -13.24
N SER A 500 -37.10 -59.07 -12.01
CA SER A 500 -37.25 -59.75 -10.69
C SER A 500 -36.04 -60.28 -9.90
N GLY A 501 -36.01 -59.88 -8.61
CA GLY A 501 -35.86 -60.84 -7.51
C GLY A 501 -34.68 -60.69 -6.55
N GLY A 502 -34.91 -60.03 -5.41
CA GLY A 502 -34.79 -60.59 -4.04
C GLY A 502 -33.43 -61.04 -3.44
N GLY A 503 -33.26 -60.70 -2.14
CA GLY A 503 -32.49 -61.51 -1.17
C GLY A 503 -31.11 -60.94 -0.79
N THR A 504 -30.90 -60.23 0.33
CA THR A 504 -30.80 -60.66 1.76
C THR A 504 -29.36 -60.81 2.26
N SER A 505 -29.18 -60.41 3.53
CA SER A 505 -28.13 -60.81 4.51
C SER A 505 -26.69 -60.37 4.23
N SER A 506 -25.86 -59.90 5.17
CA SER A 506 -25.86 -59.85 6.65
C SER A 506 -24.54 -59.15 7.00
N GLY A 507 -24.51 -58.18 7.91
CA GLY A 507 -24.10 -58.39 9.32
C GLY A 507 -22.95 -57.41 9.60
N GLY A 508 -23.07 -56.45 10.51
CA GLY A 508 -23.05 -56.61 11.97
C GLY A 508 -21.62 -56.25 12.47
N SER A 509 -21.34 -55.63 13.62
CA SER A 509 -22.11 -55.16 14.76
C SER A 509 -21.13 -54.47 15.72
N GLY A 510 -21.66 -53.69 16.67
CA GLY A 510 -21.05 -53.39 17.98
C GLY A 510 -20.55 -51.95 18.10
N GLY A 511 -21.18 -51.04 18.86
CA GLY A 511 -21.71 -51.20 20.23
C GLY A 511 -20.62 -50.76 21.23
N GLY A 512 -20.87 -49.96 22.26
CA GLY A 512 -22.10 -49.56 22.89
C GLY A 512 -21.89 -48.41 23.88
N SER A 513 -23.03 -48.00 24.43
CA SER A 513 -23.38 -46.86 25.28
C SER A 513 -22.76 -46.86 26.69
N THR A 514 -22.95 -45.75 27.44
CA THR A 514 -23.88 -45.70 28.59
C THR A 514 -23.98 -44.29 29.23
N SER A 515 -25.24 -43.85 29.45
CA SER A 515 -25.86 -43.09 30.58
C SER A 515 -25.04 -42.06 31.38
N GLY A 516 -25.55 -40.89 31.79
CA GLY A 516 -26.92 -40.45 32.09
C GLY A 516 -26.93 -39.77 33.48
N GLY A 517 -27.79 -38.77 33.72
CA GLY A 517 -28.09 -38.28 35.08
C GLY A 517 -28.23 -36.75 35.22
N SER A 518 -29.41 -36.31 35.68
CA SER A 518 -29.85 -34.92 35.86
C SER A 518 -29.74 -34.44 37.31
N SER A 519 -29.74 -33.09 37.49
CA SER A 519 -30.53 -32.29 38.46
C SER A 519 -29.79 -31.35 39.45
N THR A 520 -30.31 -30.11 39.50
CA THR A 520 -30.52 -29.18 40.64
C THR A 520 -29.38 -28.49 41.41
N GLY A 521 -29.41 -27.14 41.41
CA GLY A 521 -29.66 -26.34 42.63
C GLY A 521 -28.51 -25.60 43.32
N GLY A 522 -28.69 -24.29 43.57
CA GLY A 522 -28.33 -23.65 44.85
C GLY A 522 -27.13 -22.69 44.92
N SER A 523 -27.41 -21.43 45.24
CA SER A 523 -26.47 -20.34 45.60
C SER A 523 -25.87 -20.49 47.00
N THR A 524 -24.68 -19.91 47.27
CA THR A 524 -24.32 -18.97 48.37
C THR A 524 -22.81 -18.97 48.68
N GLY A 525 -22.30 -17.82 49.16
CA GLY A 525 -20.88 -17.56 49.41
C GLY A 525 -20.36 -18.02 50.78
N GLY A 526 -19.07 -17.77 51.02
CA GLY A 526 -18.43 -17.98 52.32
C GLY A 526 -16.91 -17.80 52.26
N SER A 527 -16.42 -16.79 52.96
CA SER A 527 -15.01 -16.49 53.24
C SER A 527 -14.46 -17.37 54.37
N GLY A 528 -13.13 -17.62 54.40
CA GLY A 528 -12.39 -17.84 55.65
C GLY A 528 -11.45 -19.06 55.72
N GLY A 529 -10.15 -18.79 55.89
CA GLY A 529 -9.37 -19.38 56.99
C GLY A 529 -8.60 -20.71 56.83
N THR A 530 -7.30 -20.58 56.52
CA THR A 530 -6.14 -21.25 57.15
C THR A 530 -5.95 -22.78 57.21
N SER A 531 -4.68 -23.16 56.97
CA SER A 531 -3.86 -24.23 57.60
C SER A 531 -3.67 -25.59 56.90
N GLY A 532 -2.40 -25.83 56.52
CA GLY A 532 -1.66 -27.00 57.02
C GLY A 532 -1.91 -28.36 56.37
N GLY A 533 -1.76 -28.49 55.05
CA GLY A 533 -1.64 -29.78 54.39
C GLY A 533 -1.31 -29.55 52.93
N GLY A 534 -0.29 -30.22 52.39
CA GLY A 534 0.25 -30.01 51.04
C GLY A 534 -0.76 -30.30 49.94
N ALA A 535 -1.72 -29.39 49.75
CA ALA A 535 -2.66 -29.41 48.64
C ALA A 535 -1.90 -28.91 47.41
N GLY A 536 -1.41 -29.85 46.61
CA GLY A 536 -0.79 -29.54 45.34
C GLY A 536 -1.71 -28.66 44.50
N VAL A 537 -1.14 -27.65 43.86
CA VAL A 537 -1.93 -26.71 43.04
C VAL A 537 -2.42 -27.42 41.78
N GLY A 538 -3.68 -27.19 41.41
CA GLY A 538 -4.25 -27.71 40.14
C GLY A 538 -4.09 -26.70 39.01
N PHE A 539 -3.75 -27.15 37.80
CA PHE A 539 -3.73 -26.29 36.62
C PHE A 539 -5.10 -25.63 36.39
N GLY A 540 -5.08 -24.36 36.01
CA GLY A 540 -6.28 -23.55 35.78
C GLY A 540 -6.95 -22.98 37.04
N ARG A 541 -6.48 -23.34 38.25
CA ARG A 541 -6.89 -22.69 39.51
C ARG A 541 -6.30 -21.28 39.59
N TYR A 542 -7.01 -20.36 40.23
CA TYR A 542 -6.53 -19.01 40.46
C TYR A 542 -5.27 -19.00 41.34
N CYS A 543 -4.37 -18.06 41.07
CA CYS A 543 -3.12 -17.90 41.77
C CYS A 543 -2.78 -16.42 41.94
N SER A 544 -2.00 -16.08 42.96
CA SER A 544 -1.48 -14.74 43.18
C SER A 544 -0.21 -14.84 44.05
N PRO A 545 0.86 -14.08 43.76
CA PRO A 545 1.01 -13.13 42.65
C PRO A 545 1.35 -13.80 41.30
N VAL A 546 1.15 -13.07 40.20
CA VAL A 546 1.65 -13.48 38.86
C VAL A 546 3.15 -13.68 38.93
N GLY A 547 3.64 -14.79 38.38
CA GLY A 547 5.04 -15.20 38.46
C GLY A 547 5.38 -16.15 39.62
N ALA A 548 4.46 -16.37 40.58
CA ALA A 548 4.64 -17.38 41.61
C ALA A 548 4.88 -18.77 40.99
N THR A 549 5.71 -19.59 41.64
CA THR A 549 5.99 -20.97 41.24
C THR A 549 5.50 -21.94 42.31
N ALA A 550 4.98 -23.08 41.88
CA ALA A 550 4.53 -24.14 42.80
C ALA A 550 4.71 -25.52 42.13
N THR A 551 4.54 -26.57 42.93
CA THR A 551 4.53 -27.95 42.44
C THR A 551 3.09 -28.45 42.49
N THR A 552 2.60 -28.97 41.37
CA THR A 552 1.28 -29.58 41.29
C THR A 552 1.22 -30.88 42.11
N ALA A 553 0.02 -31.40 42.38
CA ALA A 553 -0.15 -32.62 43.18
C ALA A 553 0.57 -33.85 42.58
N ASP A 554 0.82 -33.83 41.27
CA ASP A 554 1.55 -34.84 40.50
C ASP A 554 3.04 -34.50 40.30
N GLY A 555 3.60 -33.55 41.05
CA GLY A 555 5.03 -33.30 41.09
C GLY A 555 5.60 -32.41 39.99
N ARG A 556 4.76 -31.82 39.12
CA ARG A 556 5.22 -30.98 38.00
C ARG A 556 5.33 -29.51 38.41
N PRO A 557 6.35 -28.78 37.91
CA PRO A 557 6.47 -27.35 38.17
C PRO A 557 5.38 -26.58 37.43
N ALA A 558 4.67 -25.73 38.16
CA ALA A 558 3.68 -24.79 37.65
C ALA A 558 4.12 -23.35 37.95
N LYS A 559 3.74 -22.44 37.05
CA LYS A 559 3.93 -21.00 37.21
C LYS A 559 2.61 -20.26 37.07
N CYS A 560 2.45 -19.20 37.84
CA CYS A 560 1.25 -18.38 37.84
C CYS A 560 1.31 -17.39 36.67
N TYR A 561 0.36 -17.46 35.72
CA TYR A 561 0.30 -16.58 34.55
C TYR A 561 -0.97 -15.76 34.55
N MET A 562 -0.91 -14.55 34.01
CA MET A 562 -2.09 -13.75 33.75
C MET A 562 -2.85 -14.30 32.54
N GLY A 563 -4.07 -14.79 32.75
CA GLY A 563 -4.95 -15.19 31.66
C GLY A 563 -5.43 -14.00 30.82
N LYS A 564 -5.93 -14.28 29.61
CA LYS A 564 -6.53 -13.24 28.74
C LYS A 564 -7.78 -12.58 29.35
N ASP A 565 -8.40 -13.25 30.32
CA ASP A 565 -9.50 -12.78 31.15
C ASP A 565 -9.05 -11.85 32.29
N GLY A 566 -7.75 -11.55 32.40
CA GLY A 566 -7.18 -10.73 33.47
C GLY A 566 -7.13 -11.43 34.82
N GLN A 567 -7.38 -12.74 34.86
CA GLN A 567 -7.30 -13.54 36.07
C GLN A 567 -6.05 -14.43 36.05
N ALA A 568 -5.27 -14.36 37.12
CA ALA A 568 -4.05 -15.11 37.24
C ALA A 568 -4.35 -16.58 37.58
N ARG A 569 -3.80 -17.52 36.79
CA ARG A 569 -4.04 -18.98 36.94
C ARG A 569 -2.75 -19.78 36.81
N TRP A 570 -2.68 -20.93 37.49
CA TRP A 570 -1.56 -21.86 37.38
C TRP A 570 -1.50 -22.51 36.00
N GLY A 571 -0.36 -22.39 35.31
CA GLY A 571 -0.07 -23.00 34.01
C GLY A 571 1.30 -23.70 33.99
N TYR A 572 1.62 -24.39 32.90
CA TYR A 572 2.90 -25.09 32.73
C TYR A 572 4.07 -24.09 32.67
N ASN A 573 5.15 -24.39 33.38
CA ASN A 573 6.40 -23.64 33.24
C ASN A 573 7.17 -24.13 32.01
N SER A 574 6.75 -23.71 30.81
CA SER A 574 7.45 -24.01 29.55
C SER A 574 8.59 -23.01 29.31
N GLY A 575 9.50 -22.92 30.28
CA GLY A 575 10.74 -22.16 30.19
C GLY A 575 11.80 -22.89 29.39
#